data_AF-A0A958UWG4-F1
#
_entry.id   AF-A0A958UWG4-F1
#
_cell.length_a   1.000
_cell.length_b   1.000
_cell.length_c   1.000
_cell.angle_alpha   90.00
_cell.angle_beta   90.00
_cell.angle_gamma   90.00
#
_symmetry.space_group_name_H-M   'P 1'
#
loop_
_entity.id
_entity.type
_entity.pdbx_description
1 polymer ?
#
loop_
_entity_poly.entity_id
_entity_poly.type
_entity_poly.pdbx_seq_one_letter_code
_entity_poly.pdbx_strand_id
1 'polypeptide(L)'
;MELKINSLFASLILLLGSLLFSWNATAQETNEIYRIYDESYSQQGTVLSKTASISVPEKLLNGNNPTLYVKNNSVLNQTGSYNPMVLKLEDVNSYGFLNHNNVLFKDVQVITINLKNQSDMLQVFDASEIKGFNKLKYIYVKCYFECSEKQIRNFVTNIDSEIVIFYKIVNPL
;
A
#
# COMPACT_ATOMS: atom_id res chain seq x y z
N MET A 1 55.29 25.40 -26.63
CA MET A 1 54.21 25.65 -27.61
C MET A 1 52.94 25.88 -26.81
N GLU A 2 52.56 27.14 -26.60
CA GLU A 2 51.37 27.49 -25.80
C GLU A 2 50.13 27.56 -26.70
N LEU A 3 49.10 26.79 -26.34
CA LEU A 3 47.80 26.81 -27.01
C LEU A 3 46.98 28.00 -26.49
N LYS A 4 46.87 29.07 -27.29
CA LYS A 4 45.91 30.16 -27.05
C LYS A 4 44.50 29.69 -27.43
N ILE A 5 43.73 29.26 -26.44
CA ILE A 5 42.32 28.92 -26.63
C ILE A 5 41.52 30.22 -26.74
N ASN A 6 40.82 30.39 -27.86
CA ASN A 6 40.02 31.58 -28.15
C ASN A 6 38.77 31.61 -27.24
N SER A 7 38.39 32.77 -26.70
CA SER A 7 37.33 32.84 -25.66
C SER A 7 35.97 32.33 -26.15
N LEU A 8 35.70 32.46 -27.44
CA LEU A 8 34.51 31.89 -28.11
C LEU A 8 34.53 30.34 -28.12
N PHE A 9 35.70 29.73 -28.29
CA PHE A 9 35.85 28.28 -28.21
C PHE A 9 35.74 27.77 -26.77
N ALA A 10 36.27 28.51 -25.80
CA ALA A 10 36.09 28.18 -24.39
C ALA A 10 34.62 28.22 -23.96
N SER A 11 33.86 29.19 -24.46
CA SER A 11 32.42 29.34 -24.18
C SER A 11 31.59 28.21 -24.81
N LEU A 12 31.95 27.76 -26.02
CA LEU A 12 31.29 26.64 -26.70
C LEU A 12 31.50 25.30 -25.96
N ILE A 13 32.72 25.05 -25.45
CA ILE A 13 33.04 23.84 -24.68
C ILE A 13 32.25 23.81 -23.35
N LEU A 14 32.11 24.95 -22.68
CA LEU A 14 31.30 25.08 -21.47
C LEU A 14 29.81 24.81 -21.71
N LEU A 15 29.27 25.24 -22.86
CA LEU A 15 27.86 24.99 -23.22
C LEU A 15 27.62 23.51 -23.54
N LEU A 16 28.51 22.86 -24.29
CA LEU A 16 28.41 21.43 -24.61
C LEU A 16 28.60 20.52 -23.38
N GLY A 17 29.43 20.92 -22.42
CA GLY A 17 29.60 20.17 -21.16
C GLY A 17 28.34 20.14 -20.29
N SER A 18 27.49 21.18 -20.36
CA SER A 18 26.25 21.26 -19.58
C SER A 18 25.13 20.32 -20.07
N LEU A 19 25.20 19.85 -21.31
CA LEU A 19 24.23 18.91 -21.89
C LEU A 19 24.44 17.46 -21.43
N LEU A 20 25.60 17.13 -20.87
CA LEU A 20 25.93 15.79 -20.38
C LEU A 20 25.47 15.51 -18.94
N PHE A 21 24.82 16.47 -18.27
CA PHE A 21 24.27 16.32 -16.92
C PHE A 21 22.75 16.11 -16.90
N SER A 22 22.14 15.73 -18.03
CA SER A 22 20.73 15.39 -18.07
C SER A 22 20.49 13.95 -17.59
N TRP A 23 19.91 13.88 -16.39
CA TRP A 23 18.92 12.88 -15.97
C TRP A 23 19.41 11.47 -15.64
N ASN A 24 19.91 11.31 -14.42
CA ASN A 24 19.46 10.21 -13.58
C ASN A 24 18.43 10.77 -12.59
N ALA A 25 17.23 11.06 -13.06
CA ALA A 25 16.09 11.21 -12.17
C ALA A 25 15.71 9.81 -11.70
N THR A 26 16.31 9.36 -10.60
CA THR A 26 15.77 8.22 -9.86
C THR A 26 14.42 8.66 -9.30
N ALA A 27 13.33 8.32 -9.99
CA ALA A 27 12.03 8.25 -9.34
C ALA A 27 12.19 7.21 -8.22
N GLN A 28 12.35 7.69 -6.99
CA GLN A 28 12.37 6.82 -5.82
C GLN A 28 10.97 6.23 -5.74
N GLU A 29 10.81 4.94 -6.05
CA GLU A 29 9.59 4.21 -5.72
C GLU A 29 9.45 4.33 -4.20
N THR A 30 8.58 5.22 -3.75
CA THR A 30 8.28 5.37 -2.32
C THR A 30 7.54 4.10 -1.93
N ASN A 31 8.30 3.09 -1.51
CA ASN A 31 7.80 1.90 -0.83
C ASN A 31 7.25 2.24 0.57
N GLU A 32 6.72 3.45 0.73
CA GLU A 32 6.18 3.96 1.98
C GLU A 32 4.83 3.31 2.24
N ILE A 33 4.74 2.67 3.39
CA ILE A 33 3.50 2.13 3.93
C ILE A 33 3.05 3.09 5.02
N TYR A 34 1.86 3.65 4.84
CA TYR A 34 1.28 4.62 5.76
C TYR A 34 0.31 3.91 6.69
N ARG A 35 0.34 4.23 7.99
CA ARG A 35 -0.67 3.78 8.97
C ARG A 35 -1.69 4.88 9.19
N ILE A 36 -2.94 4.48 9.32
CA ILE A 36 -4.03 5.35 9.71
C ILE A 36 -4.14 5.35 11.23
N TYR A 37 -3.94 6.51 11.86
CA TYR A 37 -4.05 6.69 13.32
C TYR A 37 -5.45 7.18 13.72
N ASP A 38 -6.01 6.76 14.84
CA ASP A 38 -7.30 7.32 15.25
C ASP A 38 -7.12 8.77 15.75
N GLU A 39 -7.99 9.69 15.32
CA GLU A 39 -7.85 11.13 15.63
C GLU A 39 -7.98 11.41 17.14
N SER A 40 -8.65 10.51 17.86
CA SER A 40 -8.81 10.50 19.32
C SER A 40 -7.49 10.40 20.11
N TYR A 41 -6.40 9.94 19.48
CA TYR A 41 -5.06 9.85 20.09
C TYR A 41 -4.18 11.10 19.87
N SER A 42 -4.70 12.13 19.18
CA SER A 42 -3.88 13.25 18.70
C SER A 42 -3.83 14.46 19.65
N GLN A 43 -4.44 14.39 20.83
CA GLN A 43 -4.56 15.52 21.77
C GLN A 43 -3.50 15.55 22.88
N GLN A 44 -2.52 14.63 22.90
CA GLN A 44 -1.40 14.68 23.84
C GLN A 44 -0.05 14.66 23.12
N GLY A 45 0.39 15.87 22.73
CA GLY A 45 1.76 16.33 22.84
C GLY A 45 2.87 15.34 22.48
N THR A 46 3.05 15.08 21.20
CA THR A 46 4.37 15.05 20.54
C THR A 46 4.12 14.94 19.04
N VAL A 47 4.66 15.88 18.27
CA VAL A 47 4.84 15.70 16.82
C VAL A 47 5.89 14.60 16.68
N LEU A 48 5.46 13.34 16.79
CA LEU A 48 6.24 12.22 16.31
C LEU A 48 6.30 12.43 14.80
N SER A 49 7.51 12.70 14.30
CA SER A 49 7.81 12.81 12.88
C SER A 49 6.98 11.82 12.08
N LYS A 50 6.52 12.25 10.91
CA LYS A 50 5.85 11.48 9.84
C LYS A 50 6.68 10.28 9.32
N THR A 51 7.69 9.89 10.06
CA THR A 51 8.75 8.90 9.82
C THR A 51 8.96 8.03 11.06
N ALA A 52 7.94 7.80 11.89
CA ALA A 52 7.92 6.60 12.69
C ALA A 52 7.80 5.45 11.69
N SER A 53 8.92 4.80 11.38
CA SER A 53 8.95 3.50 10.71
C SER A 53 8.17 2.54 11.59
N ILE A 54 6.86 2.53 11.40
CA ILE A 54 5.97 1.59 12.07
C ILE A 54 6.48 0.23 11.62
N SER A 55 6.72 -0.67 12.57
CA SER A 55 7.00 -2.06 12.28
C SER A 55 5.71 -2.69 11.76
N VAL A 56 5.31 -2.28 10.56
CA VAL A 56 4.46 -3.05 9.68
C VAL A 56 4.99 -4.48 9.79
N PRO A 57 4.15 -5.50 10.01
CA PRO A 57 4.63 -6.86 10.05
C PRO A 57 5.08 -7.22 8.64
N GLU A 58 6.32 -6.84 8.31
CA GLU A 58 6.93 -6.97 6.99
C GLU A 58 6.88 -8.43 6.54
N LYS A 59 7.06 -9.34 7.50
CA LYS A 59 6.87 -10.76 7.28
C LYS A 59 5.46 -11.10 6.81
N LEU A 60 4.39 -10.49 7.32
CA LEU A 60 3.01 -10.75 6.88
C LEU A 60 2.70 -10.07 5.53
N LEU A 61 3.18 -8.85 5.31
CA LEU A 61 2.87 -8.10 4.08
C LEU A 61 3.73 -8.49 2.87
N ASN A 62 5.01 -8.81 3.11
CA ASN A 62 6.03 -9.03 2.08
C ASN A 62 6.68 -10.43 2.15
N GLY A 63 6.41 -11.22 3.21
CA GLY A 63 6.94 -12.58 3.33
C GLY A 63 6.10 -13.63 2.63
N ASN A 64 6.66 -14.85 2.55
CA ASN A 64 6.04 -16.02 1.92
C ASN A 64 5.02 -16.71 2.84
N ASN A 65 3.95 -16.00 3.22
CA ASN A 65 2.89 -16.58 4.04
C ASN A 65 1.92 -17.40 3.19
N PRO A 66 1.28 -18.44 3.78
CA PRO A 66 0.11 -19.05 3.18
C PRO A 66 -0.94 -17.98 2.87
N THR A 67 -1.31 -17.84 1.60
CA THR A 67 -2.13 -16.73 1.12
C THR A 67 -3.29 -17.24 0.28
N LEU A 68 -4.50 -16.77 0.58
CA LEU A 68 -5.68 -17.01 -0.24
C LEU A 68 -5.93 -15.79 -1.14
N TYR A 69 -5.96 -16.02 -2.45
CA TYR A 69 -6.26 -15.01 -3.45
C TYR A 69 -7.71 -15.17 -3.89
N VAL A 70 -8.46 -14.07 -3.86
CA VAL A 70 -9.88 -14.03 -4.21
C VAL A 70 -10.08 -12.97 -5.29
N LYS A 71 -10.83 -13.31 -6.32
CA LYS A 71 -11.15 -12.44 -7.44
C LYS A 71 -12.56 -12.72 -7.92
N ASN A 72 -13.34 -11.70 -8.24
CA ASN A 72 -14.74 -11.81 -8.65
C ASN A 72 -15.55 -12.75 -7.74
N ASN A 73 -15.41 -12.56 -6.43
CA ASN A 73 -16.13 -13.32 -5.40
C ASN A 73 -15.84 -14.83 -5.39
N SER A 74 -14.71 -15.26 -5.97
CA SER A 74 -14.30 -16.67 -6.06
C SER A 74 -12.83 -16.84 -5.71
N VAL A 75 -12.47 -18.02 -5.22
CA VAL A 75 -11.04 -18.36 -4.97
C VAL A 75 -10.31 -18.43 -6.30
N LEU A 76 -9.31 -17.56 -6.46
CA LEU A 76 -8.42 -17.55 -7.61
C LEU A 76 -7.28 -18.56 -7.43
N ASN A 77 -6.64 -18.54 -6.25
CA ASN A 77 -5.51 -19.41 -5.92
C ASN A 77 -5.28 -19.45 -4.40
N GLN A 78 -4.55 -20.46 -3.93
CA GLN A 78 -3.98 -20.51 -2.58
C GLN A 78 -2.49 -20.86 -2.65
N THR A 79 -1.67 -20.14 -1.91
CA THR A 79 -0.25 -20.46 -1.71
C THR A 79 -0.01 -21.05 -0.33
N GLY A 80 1.04 -21.87 -0.21
CA GLY A 80 1.40 -22.54 1.05
C GLY A 80 0.55 -23.78 1.34
N SER A 81 1.04 -24.60 2.28
CA SER A 81 0.44 -25.91 2.61
C SER A 81 -0.48 -25.89 3.84
N TYR A 82 -0.74 -24.72 4.41
CA TYR A 82 -1.50 -24.53 5.65
C TYR A 82 -2.65 -23.55 5.42
N ASN A 83 -3.51 -23.34 6.44
CA ASN A 83 -4.57 -22.34 6.39
C ASN A 83 -3.98 -20.95 6.07
N PRO A 84 -4.69 -20.14 5.29
CA PRO A 84 -4.18 -18.84 4.87
C PRO A 84 -4.02 -17.92 6.09
N MET A 85 -2.85 -17.30 6.19
CA MET A 85 -2.58 -16.23 7.15
C MET A 85 -2.86 -14.85 6.53
N VAL A 86 -2.84 -14.79 5.20
CA VAL A 86 -3.11 -13.58 4.41
C VAL A 86 -4.24 -13.88 3.44
N LEU A 87 -5.23 -12.98 3.37
CA LEU A 87 -6.26 -13.00 2.35
C LEU A 87 -6.06 -11.80 1.45
N LYS A 88 -6.05 -11.99 0.13
CA LYS A 88 -5.90 -10.92 -0.87
C LYS A 88 -7.13 -10.85 -1.75
N LEU A 89 -7.82 -9.71 -1.70
CA LEU A 89 -8.89 -9.35 -2.62
C LEU A 89 -8.29 -8.63 -3.81
N GLU A 90 -8.34 -9.28 -4.97
CA GLU A 90 -7.80 -8.77 -6.24
C GLU A 90 -8.74 -7.77 -6.94
N ASP A 91 -9.93 -7.56 -6.39
CA ASP A 91 -10.93 -6.58 -6.80
C ASP A 91 -11.94 -6.30 -5.67
N VAL A 92 -12.63 -5.17 -5.80
CA VAL A 92 -13.69 -4.73 -4.88
C VAL A 92 -14.97 -5.55 -4.97
N ASN A 93 -15.22 -6.24 -6.08
CA ASN A 93 -16.39 -7.11 -6.26
C ASN A 93 -16.32 -8.40 -5.42
N SER A 94 -15.23 -8.61 -4.69
CA SER A 94 -14.99 -9.82 -3.89
C SER A 94 -15.37 -9.67 -2.42
N TYR A 95 -15.95 -8.55 -1.99
CA TYR A 95 -16.35 -8.35 -0.58
C TYR A 95 -17.40 -9.35 -0.12
N GLY A 96 -18.30 -9.73 -1.02
CA GLY A 96 -19.29 -10.78 -0.77
C GLY A 96 -18.70 -12.16 -0.44
N PHE A 97 -17.38 -12.35 -0.58
CA PHE A 97 -16.70 -13.60 -0.22
C PHE A 97 -16.46 -13.65 1.30
N LEU A 98 -16.48 -12.50 1.96
CA LEU A 98 -16.12 -12.32 3.37
C LEU A 98 -17.34 -12.33 4.30
N ASN A 99 -18.55 -12.21 3.76
CA ASN A 99 -19.80 -12.06 4.53
C ASN A 99 -20.39 -13.38 5.07
N HIS A 100 -19.70 -14.51 4.84
CA HIS A 100 -20.03 -15.83 5.37
C HIS A 100 -18.85 -16.40 6.16
N ASN A 101 -19.17 -17.18 7.21
CA ASN A 101 -18.14 -17.92 7.93
C ASN A 101 -17.48 -18.96 7.02
N ASN A 102 -16.16 -18.95 6.98
CA ASN A 102 -15.37 -19.95 6.26
C ASN A 102 -14.23 -20.45 7.18
N VAL A 103 -14.00 -21.76 7.19
CA VAL A 103 -12.93 -22.38 7.99
C VAL A 103 -11.54 -21.85 7.61
N LEU A 104 -11.38 -21.37 6.38
CA LEU A 104 -10.13 -20.76 5.89
C LEU A 104 -9.83 -19.42 6.58
N PHE A 105 -10.82 -18.72 7.14
CA PHE A 105 -10.64 -17.37 7.69
C PHE A 105 -10.10 -17.33 9.12
N LYS A 106 -10.20 -18.46 9.86
CA LYS A 106 -9.85 -18.52 11.28
C LYS A 106 -8.40 -18.13 11.61
N ASP A 107 -7.50 -18.33 10.66
CA ASP A 107 -6.06 -18.08 10.82
C ASP A 107 -5.58 -16.81 10.10
N VAL A 108 -6.48 -16.14 9.37
CA VAL A 108 -6.17 -14.91 8.63
C VAL A 108 -5.87 -13.78 9.62
N GLN A 109 -4.70 -13.15 9.44
CA GLN A 109 -4.23 -12.02 10.24
C GLN A 109 -4.24 -10.71 9.45
N VAL A 110 -4.21 -10.79 8.12
CA VAL A 110 -4.21 -9.65 7.21
C VAL A 110 -5.21 -9.87 6.09
N ILE A 111 -6.09 -8.89 5.87
CA ILE A 111 -6.83 -8.75 4.62
C ILE A 111 -6.14 -7.67 3.79
N THR A 112 -5.72 -8.01 2.57
CA THR A 112 -5.20 -7.06 1.59
C THR A 112 -6.27 -6.76 0.57
N ILE A 113 -6.49 -5.48 0.27
CA ILE A 113 -7.48 -5.02 -0.71
C ILE A 113 -6.74 -4.24 -1.81
N ASN A 114 -6.87 -4.70 -3.05
CA ASN A 114 -6.30 -4.02 -4.21
C ASN A 114 -7.33 -3.09 -4.85
N LEU A 115 -7.00 -1.81 -4.95
CA LEU A 115 -7.78 -0.78 -5.63
C LEU A 115 -7.06 -0.36 -6.90
N LYS A 116 -7.63 -0.70 -8.05
CA LYS A 116 -7.02 -0.49 -9.38
C LYS A 116 -7.20 0.93 -9.88
N ASN A 117 -8.30 1.57 -9.51
CA ASN A 117 -8.65 2.92 -9.95
C ASN A 117 -9.47 3.66 -8.90
N GLN A 118 -9.66 4.96 -9.10
CA GLN A 118 -10.41 5.80 -8.17
C GLN A 118 -11.88 5.38 -7.99
N SER A 119 -12.51 4.79 -9.01
CA SER A 119 -13.91 4.33 -8.89
C SER A 119 -14.08 3.14 -7.96
N ASP A 120 -13.03 2.35 -7.73
CA ASP A 120 -13.06 1.26 -6.75
C ASP A 120 -13.34 1.78 -5.33
N MET A 121 -12.96 3.03 -5.01
CA MET A 121 -13.25 3.67 -3.71
C MET A 121 -14.74 3.93 -3.47
N LEU A 122 -15.58 3.89 -4.52
CA LEU A 122 -17.02 4.04 -4.38
C LEU A 122 -17.67 2.80 -3.75
N GLN A 123 -17.01 1.65 -3.86
CA GLN A 123 -17.41 0.44 -3.16
C GLN A 123 -16.70 0.40 -1.82
N VAL A 124 -17.34 0.97 -0.80
CA VAL A 124 -16.80 1.04 0.56
C VAL A 124 -16.61 -0.38 1.11
N PHE A 125 -15.47 -0.62 1.77
CA PHE A 125 -15.23 -1.82 2.56
C PHE A 125 -15.79 -1.62 3.98
N ASP A 126 -16.91 -2.26 4.27
CA ASP A 126 -17.49 -2.28 5.61
C ASP A 126 -16.92 -3.46 6.41
N ALA A 127 -16.08 -3.16 7.39
CA ALA A 127 -15.43 -4.17 8.22
C ALA A 127 -16.40 -4.89 9.17
N SER A 128 -17.61 -4.38 9.39
CA SER A 128 -18.63 -5.06 10.19
C SER A 128 -19.33 -6.20 9.45
N GLU A 129 -19.23 -6.25 8.12
CA GLU A 129 -19.86 -7.28 7.30
C GLU A 129 -19.05 -8.58 7.23
N ILE A 130 -17.76 -8.55 7.56
CA ILE A 130 -16.87 -9.72 7.48
C ILE A 130 -17.10 -10.69 8.65
N LYS A 131 -16.99 -11.99 8.39
CA LYS A 131 -17.26 -13.03 9.40
C LYS A 131 -16.16 -14.09 9.44
N GLY A 132 -15.87 -14.61 10.64
CA GLY A 132 -14.95 -15.74 10.85
C GLY A 132 -13.46 -15.37 10.96
N PHE A 133 -13.15 -14.10 11.18
CA PHE A 133 -11.78 -13.54 11.19
C PHE A 133 -11.21 -13.36 12.61
N ASN A 134 -11.15 -14.44 13.39
CA ASN A 134 -10.81 -14.39 14.83
C ASN A 134 -9.38 -13.93 15.15
N LYS A 135 -8.48 -13.88 14.16
CA LYS A 135 -7.09 -13.46 14.32
C LYS A 135 -6.72 -12.23 13.49
N LEU A 136 -7.71 -11.60 12.86
CA LEU A 136 -7.48 -10.43 12.03
C LEU A 136 -6.97 -9.28 12.88
N LYS A 137 -5.84 -8.72 12.46
CA LYS A 137 -5.20 -7.58 13.13
C LYS A 137 -5.02 -6.40 12.19
N TYR A 138 -5.02 -6.68 10.88
CA TYR A 138 -4.60 -5.71 9.88
C TYR A 138 -5.48 -5.72 8.65
N ILE A 139 -5.84 -4.53 8.19
CA ILE A 139 -6.35 -4.30 6.83
C ILE A 139 -5.27 -3.54 6.08
N TYR A 140 -4.85 -4.07 4.94
CA TYR A 140 -3.82 -3.46 4.10
C TYR A 140 -4.38 -3.07 2.73
N VAL A 141 -4.44 -1.78 2.45
CA VAL A 141 -4.99 -1.26 1.18
C VAL A 141 -3.86 -0.93 0.22
N LYS A 142 -3.90 -1.49 -0.98
CA LYS A 142 -2.98 -1.15 -2.07
C LYS A 142 -3.72 -0.33 -3.12
N CYS A 143 -3.31 0.93 -3.29
CA CYS A 143 -3.80 1.78 -4.36
C CYS A 143 -2.85 1.68 -5.56
N TYR A 144 -3.36 1.37 -6.74
CA TYR A 144 -2.64 1.44 -8.01
C TYR A 144 -2.86 2.79 -8.73
N PHE A 145 -3.23 3.80 -7.95
CA PHE A 145 -3.47 5.18 -8.33
C PHE A 145 -3.20 6.06 -7.11
N GLU A 146 -3.12 7.37 -7.30
CA GLU A 146 -2.94 8.33 -6.21
C GLU A 146 -4.12 8.32 -5.23
N CYS A 147 -3.84 8.04 -3.96
CA CYS A 147 -4.84 8.00 -2.90
C CYS A 147 -4.32 8.68 -1.62
N SER A 148 -5.17 9.48 -0.99
CA SER A 148 -4.88 10.15 0.28
C SER A 148 -5.38 9.32 1.47
N GLU A 149 -4.77 9.53 2.64
CA GLU A 149 -5.22 8.94 3.90
C GLU A 149 -6.72 9.18 4.16
N LYS A 150 -7.23 10.38 3.88
CA LYS A 150 -8.65 10.72 4.02
C LYS A 150 -9.53 9.87 3.12
N GLN A 151 -9.11 9.59 1.88
CA GLN A 151 -9.85 8.70 0.99
C GLN A 151 -9.87 7.27 1.54
N ILE A 152 -8.77 6.77 2.09
CA ILE A 152 -8.72 5.43 2.69
C ILE A 152 -9.60 5.34 3.93
N ARG A 153 -9.62 6.38 4.79
CA ARG A 153 -10.52 6.45 5.96
C ARG A 153 -12.00 6.41 5.57
N ASN A 154 -12.36 7.04 4.46
CA ASN A 154 -13.73 6.99 3.95
C ASN A 154 -14.06 5.66 3.28
N PHE A 155 -13.04 4.98 2.75
CA PHE A 155 -13.18 3.72 2.03
C PHE A 155 -13.28 2.51 2.97
N VAL A 156 -12.54 2.48 4.09
CA VAL A 156 -12.63 1.41 5.10
C VAL A 156 -13.45 1.93 6.29
N THR A 157 -14.61 1.33 6.54
CA THR A 157 -15.58 1.83 7.55
C THR A 157 -15.93 0.77 8.59
N ASN A 158 -16.57 1.20 9.70
CA ASN A 158 -17.06 0.35 10.79
C ASN A 158 -16.02 -0.62 11.35
N ILE A 159 -14.81 -0.10 11.55
CA ILE A 159 -13.63 -0.88 11.92
C ILE A 159 -13.63 -1.10 13.43
N ASP A 160 -13.32 -2.33 13.84
CA ASP A 160 -13.01 -2.61 15.24
C ASP A 160 -11.72 -1.87 15.67
N SER A 161 -11.74 -1.23 16.84
CA SER A 161 -10.61 -0.51 17.41
C SER A 161 -9.31 -1.35 17.52
N GLU A 162 -9.40 -2.68 17.54
CA GLU A 162 -8.24 -3.57 17.58
C GLU A 162 -7.57 -3.77 16.20
N ILE A 163 -8.24 -3.42 15.11
CA ILE A 163 -7.74 -3.60 13.73
C ILE A 163 -6.98 -2.34 13.28
N VAL A 164 -5.74 -2.53 12.84
CA VAL A 164 -4.91 -1.45 12.31
C VAL A 164 -4.98 -1.41 10.78
N ILE A 165 -5.19 -0.23 10.21
CA ILE A 165 -5.20 -0.02 8.77
C ILE A 165 -3.83 0.49 8.31
N PHE A 166 -3.33 -0.15 7.25
CA PHE A 166 -2.20 0.32 6.47
C PHE A 166 -2.63 0.60 5.04
N TYR A 167 -1.99 1.55 4.37
CA TYR A 167 -2.12 1.71 2.94
C TYR A 167 -0.78 1.99 2.26
N LYS A 168 -0.70 1.65 0.98
CA LYS A 168 0.45 1.93 0.12
C LYS A 168 -0.04 2.33 -1.28
N ILE A 169 0.63 3.30 -1.87
CA ILE A 169 0.51 3.62 -3.29
C ILE A 169 1.52 2.74 -4.05
N VAL A 170 1.06 1.97 -5.02
CA VAL A 170 1.84 1.00 -5.79
C VAL A 170 1.85 1.46 -7.24
N ASN A 171 3.00 1.94 -7.72
CA ASN A 171 3.22 2.31 -9.12
C ASN A 171 2.05 3.12 -9.70
N PRO A 172 1.81 4.37 -9.27
CA PRO A 172 0.77 5.20 -9.84
C PRO A 172 1.08 5.35 -11.35
N LEU A 173 0.19 4.84 -12.20
CA LEU A 173 0.28 4.98 -13.65
C LEU A 173 0.03 6.43 -14.08
#